data_AF-A0A8J4EJG9-F1
#
_entry.id   AF-A0A8J4EJG9-F1
#
_cell.length_a   1.000
_cell.length_b   1.000
_cell.length_c   1.000
_cell.angle_alpha   90.00
_cell.angle_beta   90.00
_cell.angle_gamma   90.00
#
_symmetry.space_group_name_H-M   'P 1'
#
loop_
_entity.id
_entity.type
_entity.pdbx_description
1 polymer ?
#
loop_
_entity_poly.entity_id
_entity_poly.type
_entity_poly.pdbx_seq_one_letter_code
_entity_poly.pdbx_strand_id
1 'polypeptide(L)'
;MTTTPQPTDRGADQPRPGDHVFICPTAGIHGHGCWWARVVSVLPALVEGAVYLRVVPSDDDQAPVRVFYARTATLLIRRRS
;
A
#
# COMPACT_ATOMS: atom_id res chain seq x y z
N MET A 1 6.16 35.42 -17.12
CA MET A 1 5.48 34.63 -16.07
C MET A 1 5.82 33.17 -16.32
N THR A 2 6.78 32.63 -15.58
CA THR A 2 7.29 31.27 -15.79
C THR A 2 6.65 30.38 -14.73
N THR A 3 5.62 29.62 -15.09
CA THR A 3 4.96 28.69 -14.18
C THR A 3 5.87 27.47 -14.01
N THR A 4 6.59 27.39 -12.89
CA THR A 4 7.22 26.15 -12.44
C THR A 4 6.12 25.12 -12.26
N PRO A 5 6.19 23.92 -12.87
CA PRO A 5 5.20 22.88 -12.60
C PRO A 5 5.28 22.51 -11.12
N GLN A 6 4.18 22.76 -10.40
CA GLN A 6 4.02 22.34 -9.02
C GLN A 6 4.19 20.82 -8.97
N PRO A 7 5.02 20.25 -8.07
CA PRO A 7 5.11 18.81 -7.94
C PRO A 7 3.72 18.32 -7.58
N THR A 8 3.11 17.51 -8.45
CA THR A 8 1.87 16.83 -8.11
C THR A 8 2.16 16.05 -6.85
N ASP A 9 1.45 16.35 -5.77
CA ASP A 9 1.59 15.77 -4.45
C ASP A 9 1.16 14.28 -4.47
N ARG A 10 1.83 13.46 -5.27
CA ARG A 10 1.71 11.99 -5.30
C ARG A 10 2.40 11.35 -4.09
N GLY A 11 2.98 12.18 -3.21
CA GLY A 11 3.70 11.74 -2.01
C GLY A 11 2.79 11.17 -0.93
N ALA A 12 1.51 11.57 -0.91
CA ALA A 12 0.55 11.16 0.10
C ALA A 12 -0.12 9.79 -0.15
N ASP A 13 -0.15 9.27 -1.38
CA ASP A 13 -1.01 8.12 -1.77
C ASP A 13 -0.30 6.77 -1.94
N GLN A 14 1.03 6.73 -1.93
CA GLN A 14 1.75 5.44 -2.03
C GLN A 14 2.08 4.86 -0.65
N PRO A 15 1.89 3.54 -0.46
CA PRO A 15 2.30 2.84 0.74
C PRO A 15 3.83 2.81 0.84
N ARG A 16 4.35 2.87 2.07
CA ARG A 16 5.78 2.82 2.36
C ARG A 16 6.07 1.75 3.42
N PRO A 17 7.32 1.24 3.53
CA PRO A 17 7.70 0.38 4.64
C PRO A 17 7.32 1.01 6.00
N GLY A 18 6.71 0.22 6.87
CA GLY A 18 6.21 0.65 8.19
C GLY A 18 4.76 1.15 8.21
N ASP A 19 4.20 1.55 7.06
CA ASP A 19 2.79 1.91 6.97
C ASP A 19 1.89 0.72 7.32
N HIS A 20 0.73 1.00 7.90
CA HIS A 20 -0.31 0.01 8.08
C HIS A 20 -1.33 0.14 6.94
N VAL A 21 -1.67 -0.97 6.30
CA VAL A 21 -2.60 -1.01 5.17
C VAL A 21 -3.73 -1.98 5.45
N PHE A 22 -4.93 -1.65 4.96
CA PHE A 22 -6.07 -2.55 5.08
C PHE A 22 -6.15 -3.47 3.85
N ILE A 23 -5.90 -4.76 4.06
CA ILE A 23 -6.01 -5.79 3.04
C ILE A 23 -7.48 -6.10 2.85
N CYS A 24 -8.06 -5.76 1.69
CA CYS A 24 -9.47 -6.01 1.39
C CYS A 24 -9.76 -6.00 -0.13
N PRO A 25 -10.95 -6.47 -0.56
CA PRO A 25 -11.36 -6.46 -1.97
C PRO A 25 -11.37 -5.08 -2.64
N THR A 26 -11.64 -4.01 -1.88
CA THR A 26 -11.67 -2.65 -2.44
C THR A 26 -10.29 -2.23 -2.98
N ALA A 27 -9.20 -2.75 -2.40
CA ALA A 27 -7.84 -2.54 -2.90
C ALA A 27 -7.45 -3.50 -4.04
N GLY A 28 -8.38 -4.31 -4.55
CA GLY A 28 -8.13 -5.35 -5.56
C GLY A 28 -7.61 -6.67 -4.99
N ILE A 29 -7.65 -6.87 -3.66
CA ILE A 29 -7.15 -8.08 -3.00
C ILE A 29 -8.34 -8.97 -2.61
N HIS A 30 -8.59 -10.03 -3.38
CA HIS A 30 -9.74 -10.92 -3.22
C HIS A 30 -9.38 -12.25 -2.54
N GLY A 31 -10.33 -12.88 -1.86
CA GLY A 31 -10.17 -14.24 -1.31
C GLY A 31 -9.37 -14.36 -0.01
N HIS A 32 -8.98 -13.25 0.61
CA HIS A 32 -8.12 -13.23 1.81
C HIS A 32 -8.78 -12.61 3.06
N GLY A 33 -10.09 -12.34 3.02
CA GLY A 33 -10.80 -11.61 4.08
C GLY A 33 -10.39 -10.13 4.15
N CYS A 34 -10.69 -9.49 5.28
CA CYS A 34 -10.37 -8.09 5.54
C CYS A 34 -9.60 -7.93 6.85
N TRP A 35 -8.39 -7.35 6.82
CA TRP A 35 -7.52 -7.23 8.00
C TRP A 35 -6.45 -6.15 7.82
N TRP A 36 -5.85 -5.69 8.93
CA TRP A 36 -4.74 -4.73 8.92
C TRP A 36 -3.39 -5.44 8.83
N ALA A 37 -2.55 -4.95 7.93
CA ALA A 37 -1.20 -5.46 7.71
C ALA A 37 -0.16 -4.34 7.82
N ARG A 38 1.04 -4.66 8.29
CA ARG A 38 2.20 -3.77 8.24
C ARG A 38 2.97 -4.01 6.94
N VAL A 39 3.30 -2.93 6.24
CA VAL A 39 4.09 -2.96 5.01
C VAL A 39 5.56 -3.21 5.35
N VAL A 40 6.12 -4.27 4.78
CA VAL A 40 7.54 -4.61 4.87
C VAL A 40 8.31 -3.94 3.73
N SER A 41 7.79 -4.05 2.49
CA SER A 41 8.34 -3.38 1.32
C SER A 41 7.29 -3.27 0.22
N VAL A 42 7.55 -2.39 -0.75
CA VAL A 42 6.66 -2.13 -1.88
C VAL A 42 7.47 -2.26 -3.17
N LEU A 43 6.95 -3.01 -4.13
CA LEU A 43 7.52 -3.15 -5.46
C LEU A 43 6.57 -2.53 -6.48
N PRO A 44 7.07 -1.80 -7.49
CA PRO A 44 6.22 -1.27 -8.54
C PRO A 44 5.57 -2.42 -9.34
N ALA A 45 4.29 -2.27 -9.67
CA ALA A 45 3.66 -3.13 -10.65
C ALA A 45 3.82 -2.53 -12.07
N LEU A 46 3.62 -3.36 -13.10
CA LEU A 46 3.62 -2.91 -14.49
C LEU A 46 2.40 -2.03 -14.84
N VAL A 47 1.37 -2.05 -13.99
CA VAL A 47 0.13 -1.29 -14.19
C VAL A 47 0.20 0.00 -13.37
N GLU A 48 -0.05 1.14 -14.03
CA GLU A 48 -0.13 2.42 -13.33
C GLU A 48 -1.19 2.41 -12.22
N GLY A 49 -0.84 3.01 -11.08
CA GLY A 49 -1.68 3.04 -9.89
C GLY A 49 -1.82 1.68 -9.18
N ALA A 50 -0.89 0.76 -9.40
CA ALA A 50 -0.82 -0.50 -8.68
C ALA A 50 0.61 -0.81 -8.20
N VAL A 51 0.68 -1.62 -7.14
CA VAL A 51 1.93 -2.06 -6.51
C VAL A 51 1.82 -3.52 -6.08
N TYR A 52 2.96 -4.18 -5.90
CA TYR A 52 3.04 -5.39 -5.09
C TYR A 52 3.44 -5.03 -3.66
N LEU A 53 2.53 -5.26 -2.73
CA LEU A 53 2.71 -5.08 -1.30
C LEU A 53 3.31 -6.34 -0.70
N ARG A 54 4.46 -6.22 -0.03
CA ARG A 54 4.98 -7.25 0.87
C ARG A 54 4.60 -6.86 2.29
N VAL A 55 3.78 -7.67 2.96
CA VAL A 55 3.17 -7.33 4.24
C VAL A 55 3.22 -8.48 5.25
N VAL A 56 3.09 -8.14 6.52
CA VAL A 56 2.80 -9.07 7.63
C VAL A 56 1.52 -8.62 8.35
N PRO A 57 0.74 -9.53 8.96
CA PRO A 57 -0.31 -9.17 9.93
C PRO A 57 0.17 -8.15 10.95
N SER A 58 -0.64 -7.12 11.22
CA SER A 58 -0.27 -6.07 12.17
C SER A 58 -0.25 -6.54 13.63
N ASP A 59 -0.86 -7.69 13.92
CA ASP A 59 -0.93 -8.34 15.22
C ASP A 59 0.10 -9.48 15.39
N ASP A 60 0.81 -9.86 14.33
CA ASP A 60 1.82 -10.92 14.36
C ASP A 60 3.00 -10.60 13.42
N ASP A 61 4.07 -10.02 14.00
CA ASP A 61 5.30 -9.71 13.29
C ASP A 61 6.17 -10.93 12.96
N GLN A 62 5.86 -12.12 13.52
CA GLN A 62 6.56 -13.38 13.23
C GLN A 62 5.91 -14.16 12.09
N ALA A 63 4.69 -13.79 11.70
CA ALA A 63 4.01 -14.39 10.57
C ALA A 63 4.83 -14.25 9.26
N PRO A 64 4.73 -15.23 8.36
CA PRO A 64 5.43 -15.17 7.08
C PRO A 64 4.96 -13.99 6.24
N VAL A 65 5.91 -13.35 5.54
CA VAL A 65 5.62 -12.25 4.60
C VAL A 65 4.69 -12.75 3.50
N ARG A 66 3.59 -12.02 3.29
CA ARG A 66 2.63 -12.24 2.20
C ARG A 66 2.79 -11.18 1.13
N VAL A 67 2.52 -11.54 -0.11
CA VAL A 67 2.62 -10.63 -1.26
C VAL A 67 1.26 -10.46 -1.90
N PHE A 68 0.83 -9.22 -2.10
CA PHE A 68 -0.44 -8.90 -2.76
C PHE A 68 -0.24 -7.86 -3.86
N TYR A 69 -0.89 -8.07 -5.00
CA TYR A 69 -1.12 -7.01 -5.97
C TYR A 69 -2.22 -6.10 -5.44
N ALA A 70 -1.99 -4.79 -5.38
CA ALA A 70 -2.93 -3.83 -4.83
C ALA A 70 -3.05 -2.58 -5.70
N ARG A 71 -4.29 -2.07 -5.84
CA ARG A 71 -4.58 -0.76 -6.44
C ARG A 71 -4.35 0.32 -5.38
N THR A 72 -3.54 1.33 -5.68
CA THR A 72 -3.19 2.38 -4.70
C THR A 72 -4.35 3.35 -4.46
N ALA A 73 -5.18 3.60 -5.48
CA ALA A 73 -6.29 4.55 -5.41
C ALA A 73 -7.35 4.23 -4.34
N THR A 74 -7.45 2.96 -3.94
CA THR A 74 -8.46 2.46 -2.99
C THR A 74 -7.82 1.75 -1.79
N LEU A 75 -6.49 1.81 -1.66
CA LEU A 75 -5.78 1.23 -0.55
C LEU A 75 -5.90 2.16 0.67
N LEU A 76 -6.49 1.67 1.74
CA LEU A 76 -6.52 2.41 3.00
C LEU A 76 -5.13 2.33 3.65
N ILE A 77 -4.49 3.48 3.86
CA ILE A 77 -3.16 3.59 4.46
C ILE A 77 -3.29 4.37 5.78
N ARG A 78 -2.73 3.81 6.85
CA ARG A 78 -2.57 4.45 8.16
C ARG A 78 -1.07 4.62 8.44
N ARG A 79 -0.64 5.87 8.54
CA ARG A 79 0.73 6.24 8.96
C ARG A 79 0.69 6.57 10.45
N ARG A 80 1.64 6.05 11.23
CA ARG A 80 1.87 6.57 12.59
C ARG A 80 2.74 7.82 12.47
N SER A 81 2.27 8.92 13.05
CA SER A 81 2.99 10.19 13.21
C SER A 81 4.18 10.04 14.15
#